data_AF-A0A1G7RZX0-F1
#
_entry.id   AF-A0A1G7RZX0-F1
#
_cell.length_a   1.000
_cell.length_b   1.000
_cell.length_c   1.000
_cell.angle_alpha   90.00
_cell.angle_beta   90.00
_cell.angle_gamma   90.00
#
_symmetry.space_group_name_H-M   'P 1'
#
loop_
_entity.id
_entity.type
_entity.pdbx_description
1 polymer ?
#
loop_
_entity_poly.entity_id
_entity_poly.type
_entity_poly.pdbx_seq_one_letter_code
_entity_poly.pdbx_strand_id
1 'polypeptide(L)'
;MTVDTRPIWWRAIEGNPPTEWDLAFEGLTGDELADEWGLAAAVLIARVRRKTGQGPTFAELFEALLPETSYIHPRWPSGVTRSARAQTMRLFRLHVAIEWKRRGWINFDTNVSRSLRVGRAFRQQSRQRQADRRDRAKKQSSGLRGGDPS
;
A
#
# COMPACT_ATOMS: atom_id res chain seq x y z
N MET A 1 24.37 10.87 25.91
CA MET A 1 23.09 11.06 25.21
C MET A 1 22.51 9.68 24.98
N THR A 2 21.36 9.36 25.56
CA THR A 2 20.65 8.09 25.31
C THR A 2 20.01 8.17 23.92
N VAL A 3 20.35 7.23 23.04
CA VAL A 3 19.74 7.14 21.70
C VAL A 3 18.31 6.65 21.87
N ASP A 4 17.33 7.40 21.37
CA ASP A 4 15.94 6.96 21.33
C ASP A 4 15.80 5.80 20.32
N THR A 5 15.73 4.58 20.84
CA THR A 5 15.62 3.34 20.07
C THR A 5 14.21 3.06 19.56
N ARG A 6 13.21 3.88 19.93
CA ARG A 6 11.83 3.66 19.51
C ARG A 6 11.67 3.92 18.00
N PRO A 7 10.77 3.17 17.34
CA PRO A 7 10.46 3.41 15.94
C PRO A 7 10.05 4.86 15.69
N ILE A 8 10.53 5.45 14.60
CA ILE A 8 10.27 6.86 14.25
C ILE A 8 8.77 7.17 14.21
N TRP A 9 7.95 6.20 13.82
CA TRP A 9 6.50 6.34 13.77
C TRP A 9 5.80 6.35 15.14
N TRP A 10 6.46 5.94 16.22
CA TRP A 10 5.90 5.89 17.58
C TRP A 10 6.34 7.03 18.52
N ARG A 11 7.34 7.84 18.12
CA ARG A 11 8.01 8.79 19.03
C ARG A 11 7.12 9.91 19.60
N ALA A 12 5.89 10.06 19.12
CA ALA A 12 4.90 11.00 19.67
C ALA A 12 4.24 10.51 20.97
N ILE A 13 4.44 9.25 21.35
CA ILE A 13 3.89 8.63 22.56
C ILE A 13 5.07 8.20 23.44
N GLU A 14 4.98 8.46 24.74
CA GLU A 14 5.98 8.02 25.70
C GLU A 14 5.96 6.49 25.88
N GLY A 15 7.14 5.89 26.07
CA GLY A 15 7.30 4.44 26.18
C GLY A 15 7.37 3.73 24.82
N ASN A 16 7.56 2.41 24.88
CA ASN A 16 7.65 1.56 23.70
C ASN A 16 6.25 1.33 23.09
N PRO A 17 6.17 1.08 21.78
CA PRO A 17 4.92 0.65 21.17
C PRO A 17 4.45 -0.66 21.81
N PRO A 18 3.13 -0.84 22.04
CA PRO A 18 2.57 -2.16 22.31
C PRO A 18 2.89 -3.12 21.17
N THR A 19 3.08 -4.40 21.48
CA THR A 19 3.45 -5.44 20.49
C THR A 19 2.51 -5.49 19.28
N GLU A 20 1.22 -5.23 19.47
CA GLU A 20 0.24 -5.16 18.38
C GLU A 20 0.58 -4.10 17.31
N TRP A 21 1.24 -3.00 17.70
CA TRP A 21 1.70 -1.97 16.75
C TRP A 21 2.89 -2.43 15.93
N ASP A 22 3.83 -3.13 16.57
CA ASP A 22 4.98 -3.71 15.87
C ASP A 22 4.51 -4.80 14.90
N LEU A 23 3.61 -5.69 15.33
CA LEU A 23 3.02 -6.73 14.47
C LEU A 23 2.21 -6.14 13.32
N ALA A 24 1.46 -5.06 13.56
CA ALA A 24 0.72 -4.36 12.51
C ALA A 24 1.67 -3.72 11.49
N PHE A 25 2.77 -3.13 11.95
CA PHE A 25 3.79 -2.57 11.07
C PHE A 25 4.45 -3.68 10.24
N GLU A 26 4.94 -4.73 10.90
CA GLU A 26 5.56 -5.90 10.28
C GLU A 26 4.61 -6.59 9.29
N GLY A 27 3.34 -6.77 9.62
CA GLY A 27 2.35 -7.35 8.70
C GLY A 27 2.12 -6.53 7.43
N LEU A 28 2.44 -5.23 7.44
CA LEU A 28 2.34 -4.35 6.27
C LEU A 28 3.67 -4.16 5.52
N THR A 29 4.80 -4.35 6.20
CA THR A 29 6.14 -3.98 5.69
C THR A 29 7.14 -5.14 5.62
N GLY A 30 6.85 -6.25 6.29
CA GLY A 30 7.68 -7.45 6.32
C GLY A 30 7.72 -8.15 4.96
N ASP A 31 8.81 -8.87 4.71
CA ASP A 31 9.11 -9.44 3.40
C ASP A 31 8.02 -10.35 2.84
N GLU A 32 7.31 -11.05 3.73
CA GLU A 32 6.23 -11.97 3.36
C GLU A 32 5.01 -11.28 2.75
N LEU A 33 4.59 -10.14 3.31
CA LEU A 33 3.29 -9.51 3.00
C LEU A 33 3.40 -8.12 2.38
N ALA A 34 4.56 -7.47 2.44
CA ALA A 34 4.71 -6.10 1.93
C ALA A 34 4.46 -5.97 0.43
N ASP A 35 4.77 -7.01 -0.35
CA ASP A 35 4.49 -7.02 -1.79
C ASP A 35 3.00 -7.18 -2.09
N GLU A 36 2.30 -8.01 -1.31
CA GLU A 36 0.85 -8.18 -1.42
C GLU A 36 0.13 -6.86 -1.09
N TRP A 37 0.45 -6.26 0.06
CA TRP A 37 -0.13 -4.99 0.47
C TRP A 37 0.25 -3.84 -0.46
N GLY A 38 1.50 -3.78 -0.90
CA GLY A 38 1.96 -2.81 -1.89
C GLY A 38 1.20 -2.92 -3.20
N LEU A 39 0.98 -4.14 -3.70
CA LEU A 39 0.17 -4.39 -4.89
C LEU A 39 -1.29 -3.97 -4.68
N ALA A 40 -1.91 -4.33 -3.55
CA ALA A 40 -3.28 -3.93 -3.21
C ALA A 40 -3.42 -2.40 -3.19
N ALA A 41 -2.46 -1.70 -2.56
CA ALA A 41 -2.39 -0.24 -2.55
C ALA A 41 -2.28 0.34 -3.97
N ALA A 42 -1.42 -0.23 -4.81
CA ALA A 42 -1.25 0.22 -6.18
C ALA A 42 -2.52 0.05 -7.03
N VAL A 43 -3.24 -1.07 -6.86
CA VAL A 43 -4.54 -1.32 -7.51
C VAL A 43 -5.56 -0.25 -7.08
N LEU A 44 -5.65 0.03 -5.78
CA LEU A 44 -6.56 1.02 -5.24
C LEU A 44 -6.27 2.42 -5.79
N ILE A 45 -5.00 2.83 -5.75
CA ILE A 45 -4.55 4.12 -6.30
C ILE A 45 -4.90 4.22 -7.79
N ALA A 46 -4.65 3.16 -8.57
CA ALA A 46 -5.00 3.14 -10.00
C ALA A 46 -6.50 3.34 -10.21
N ARG A 47 -7.33 2.69 -9.40
CA ARG A 47 -8.80 2.82 -9.44
C ARG A 47 -9.26 4.24 -9.10
N VAL A 48 -8.75 4.81 -8.01
CA VAL A 48 -9.11 6.17 -7.58
C VAL A 48 -8.69 7.19 -8.63
N ARG A 49 -7.43 7.14 -9.10
CA ARG A 49 -6.93 8.07 -10.13
C ARG A 49 -7.71 7.99 -11.42
N ARG A 50 -8.14 6.79 -11.83
CA ARG A 50 -9.00 6.62 -13.02
C ARG A 50 -10.34 7.34 -12.85
N LYS A 51 -10.91 7.34 -11.63
CA LYS A 51 -12.20 7.94 -11.34
C LYS A 51 -12.13 9.46 -11.13
N THR A 52 -11.07 9.97 -10.51
CA THR A 52 -11.01 11.36 -10.02
C THR A 52 -9.92 12.21 -10.69
N GLY A 53 -9.03 11.61 -11.47
CA GLY A 53 -7.83 12.28 -12.01
C GLY A 53 -6.68 12.46 -11.00
N GLN A 54 -6.96 12.37 -9.69
CA GLN A 54 -6.01 12.59 -8.60
C GLN A 54 -5.81 11.32 -7.75
N GLY A 55 -4.67 11.24 -7.04
CA GLY A 55 -4.42 10.17 -6.09
C GLY A 55 -5.30 10.29 -4.84
N PRO A 56 -5.51 9.20 -4.08
CA PRO A 56 -6.08 9.31 -2.75
C PRO A 56 -5.11 10.05 -1.80
N THR A 57 -5.61 10.47 -0.64
CA THR A 57 -4.76 10.80 0.51
C THR A 57 -4.25 9.53 1.19
N PHE A 58 -3.26 9.63 2.08
CA PHE A 58 -2.85 8.49 2.91
C PHE A 58 -3.98 8.00 3.81
N ALA A 59 -4.83 8.89 4.34
CA ALA A 59 -5.96 8.48 5.17
C ALA A 59 -6.94 7.63 4.35
N GLU A 60 -7.38 8.14 3.18
CA GLU A 60 -8.30 7.44 2.27
C GLU A 60 -7.75 6.09 1.79
N LEU A 61 -6.45 6.04 1.46
CA LEU A 61 -5.81 4.79 1.04
C LEU A 61 -5.86 3.74 2.16
N PHE A 62 -5.45 4.10 3.37
CA PHE A 62 -5.37 3.16 4.48
C PHE A 62 -6.74 2.78 5.01
N GLU A 63 -7.70 3.70 5.07
CA GLU A 63 -9.09 3.40 5.45
C GLU A 63 -9.74 2.40 4.48
N ALA A 64 -9.47 2.54 3.18
CA ALA A 64 -10.03 1.64 2.18
C ALA A 64 -9.31 0.29 2.08
N LEU A 65 -8.01 0.22 2.40
CA LEU A 65 -7.26 -1.05 2.46
C LEU A 65 -7.49 -1.81 3.78
N LEU A 66 -7.64 -1.06 4.87
CA LEU A 66 -7.69 -1.54 6.23
C LEU A 66 -8.91 -0.90 6.89
N PRO A 67 -10.12 -1.44 6.70
CA PRO A 67 -11.27 -0.98 7.48
C PRO A 67 -10.99 -1.18 8.98
N GLU A 68 -11.66 -0.41 9.85
CA GLU A 68 -11.42 -0.41 11.31
C GLU A 68 -11.53 -1.80 11.97
N THR A 69 -12.18 -2.76 11.30
CA THR A 69 -12.30 -4.16 11.72
C THR A 69 -11.09 -5.02 11.36
N SER A 70 -10.12 -4.50 10.63
CA SER A 70 -8.87 -5.21 10.29
C SER A 70 -7.98 -5.35 11.52
N TYR A 71 -7.32 -6.50 11.63
CA TYR A 71 -6.32 -6.83 12.67
C TYR A 71 -5.11 -5.86 12.70
N ILE A 72 -5.03 -4.95 11.74
CA ILE A 72 -3.96 -3.97 11.54
C ILE A 72 -4.29 -2.61 12.18
N HIS A 73 -5.43 -2.48 12.88
CA HIS A 73 -5.71 -1.36 13.78
C HIS A 73 -5.45 -1.74 15.24
N PRO A 74 -4.17 -1.76 15.67
CA PRO A 74 -3.81 -2.05 17.05
C PRO A 74 -4.48 -1.08 18.02
N ARG A 75 -4.76 -1.56 19.22
CA ARG A 75 -5.40 -0.75 20.26
C ARG A 75 -4.47 0.37 20.72
N TRP A 76 -5.08 1.46 21.15
CA TRP A 76 -4.34 2.56 21.75
C TRP A 76 -4.08 2.28 23.22
N PRO A 77 -2.86 2.55 23.73
CA PRO A 77 -2.65 2.63 25.17
C PRO A 77 -3.61 3.64 25.82
N SER A 78 -3.94 3.40 27.08
CA SER A 78 -4.68 4.35 27.90
C SER A 78 -3.88 5.65 28.08
N GLY A 79 -4.57 6.77 28.27
CA GLY A 79 -3.93 8.07 28.51
C GLY A 79 -3.29 8.76 27.30
N VAL A 80 -3.30 8.13 26.11
CA VAL A 80 -2.76 8.78 24.90
C VAL A 80 -3.69 9.88 24.39
N THR A 81 -3.15 11.09 24.25
CA THR A 81 -3.90 12.27 23.77
C THR A 81 -4.32 12.12 22.31
N ARG A 82 -5.42 12.78 21.92
CA ARG A 82 -5.91 12.77 20.52
C ARG A 82 -4.86 13.27 19.52
N SER A 83 -4.07 14.28 19.90
CA SER A 83 -3.00 14.82 19.06
C SER A 83 -1.88 13.82 18.85
N ALA A 84 -1.44 13.13 19.91
CA ALA A 84 -0.43 12.08 19.81
C ALA A 84 -0.91 10.92 18.92
N ARG A 85 -2.17 10.47 19.08
CA ARG A 85 -2.77 9.45 18.19
C ARG A 85 -2.74 9.86 16.72
N ALA A 86 -3.14 11.10 16.42
CA ALA A 86 -3.17 11.61 15.05
C ALA A 86 -1.75 11.68 14.45
N GLN A 87 -0.77 12.15 15.21
CA GLN A 87 0.62 12.23 14.78
C GLN A 87 1.23 10.84 14.55
N THR A 88 1.02 9.90 15.48
CA THR A 88 1.46 8.51 15.37
C THR A 88 0.86 7.85 14.13
N MET A 89 -0.46 7.95 13.91
CA MET A 89 -1.09 7.37 12.72
C MET A 89 -0.57 7.97 11.42
N ARG A 90 -0.37 9.29 11.39
CA ARG A 90 0.20 9.95 10.21
C ARG A 90 1.59 9.38 9.89
N LEU A 91 2.46 9.26 10.90
CA LEU A 91 3.80 8.74 10.71
C LEU A 91 3.83 7.24 10.39
N PHE A 92 2.97 6.45 11.04
CA PHE A 92 2.82 5.02 10.78
C PHE A 92 2.47 4.78 9.31
N ARG A 93 1.40 5.42 8.81
CA ARG A 93 0.96 5.31 7.41
C ARG A 93 2.05 5.77 6.43
N LEU A 94 2.77 6.85 6.77
CA LEU A 94 3.86 7.35 5.96
C LEU A 94 5.01 6.33 5.86
N HIS A 95 5.42 5.71 6.97
CA HIS A 95 6.53 4.76 6.97
C HIS A 95 6.17 3.46 6.24
N VAL A 96 4.94 2.97 6.40
CA VAL A 96 4.42 1.85 5.60
C VAL A 96 4.45 2.21 4.10
N ALA A 97 3.96 3.39 3.74
CA ALA A 97 3.94 3.81 2.34
C ALA A 97 5.36 4.04 1.76
N ILE A 98 6.33 4.45 2.58
CA ILE A 98 7.74 4.52 2.18
C ILE A 98 8.25 3.13 1.81
N GLU A 99 7.91 2.10 2.58
CA GLU A 99 8.32 0.73 2.27
C GLU A 99 7.73 0.25 0.93
N TRP A 100 6.43 0.44 0.73
CA TRP A 100 5.80 0.11 -0.56
C TRP A 100 6.37 0.93 -1.73
N LYS A 101 6.80 2.17 -1.48
CA LYS A 101 7.49 3.01 -2.48
C LYS A 101 8.88 2.46 -2.81
N ARG A 102 9.66 2.00 -1.81
CA ARG A 102 10.97 1.38 -2.01
C ARG A 102 10.89 0.13 -2.87
N ARG A 103 9.89 -0.71 -2.59
CA ARG A 103 9.56 -1.91 -3.40
C ARG A 103 8.99 -1.57 -4.78
N GLY A 104 8.64 -0.30 -5.01
CA GLY A 104 8.24 0.20 -6.32
C GLY A 104 6.77 -0.05 -6.67
N TRP A 105 5.94 -0.41 -5.71
CA TRP A 105 4.50 -0.61 -5.89
C TRP A 105 3.75 0.70 -6.04
N ILE A 106 4.09 1.67 -5.21
CA ILE A 106 3.48 3.01 -5.20
C ILE A 106 4.56 4.10 -5.35
N ASN A 107 4.14 5.33 -5.57
CA ASN A 107 5.00 6.52 -5.52
C ASN A 107 4.16 7.73 -5.10
N PHE A 108 4.81 8.76 -4.55
CA PHE A 108 4.20 10.00 -4.10
C PHE A 108 5.28 11.06 -3.90
N ASP A 109 4.86 12.32 -3.89
CA ASP A 109 5.71 13.46 -3.60
C ASP A 109 5.46 13.92 -2.17
N THR A 110 6.54 14.01 -1.39
CA THR A 110 6.48 14.53 -0.03
C THR A 110 6.02 15.98 -0.08
N ASN A 111 5.01 16.33 0.72
CA ASN A 111 4.37 17.66 0.80
C ASN A 111 3.33 18.00 -0.28
N VAL A 112 3.03 17.09 -1.21
CA VAL A 112 1.94 17.29 -2.17
C VAL A 112 0.74 16.45 -1.75
N SER A 113 -0.36 17.12 -1.40
CA SER A 113 -1.62 16.43 -1.10
C SER A 113 -2.09 15.64 -2.33
N ARG A 114 -2.66 14.44 -2.09
CA ARG A 114 -3.25 13.60 -3.16
C ARG A 114 -2.28 13.24 -4.30
N SER A 115 -0.98 13.17 -4.00
CA SER A 115 0.09 12.84 -4.96
C SER A 115 0.32 11.33 -5.17
N LEU A 116 -0.43 10.48 -4.46
CA LEU A 116 -0.30 9.02 -4.54
C LEU A 116 -0.57 8.53 -5.97
N ARG A 117 0.40 7.78 -6.50
CA ARG A 117 0.39 7.21 -7.86
C ARG A 117 0.98 5.81 -7.84
N VAL A 118 0.73 5.05 -8.90
CA VAL A 118 1.33 3.72 -9.07
C VAL A 118 2.83 3.83 -9.31
N GLY A 119 3.58 2.87 -8.79
CA GLY A 119 5.03 2.80 -8.91
C GLY A 119 5.51 2.09 -10.18
N ARG A 120 6.81 1.81 -10.25
CA ARG A 120 7.45 1.14 -11.41
C ARG A 120 7.10 -0.36 -11.49
N ALA A 121 7.12 -1.06 -10.36
CA ALA A 121 6.88 -2.50 -10.29
C ALA A 121 5.45 -2.82 -10.74
N PHE A 122 4.48 -2.06 -10.25
CA PHE A 122 3.09 -2.17 -10.69
C PHE A 122 2.94 -1.95 -12.20
N ARG A 123 3.59 -0.92 -12.77
CA ARG A 123 3.53 -0.63 -14.21
C ARG A 123 4.14 -1.76 -15.04
N GLN A 124 5.26 -2.33 -14.61
CA GLN A 124 5.90 -3.47 -15.27
C GLN A 124 4.98 -4.70 -15.24
N GLN A 125 4.48 -5.07 -14.05
CA GLN A 125 3.59 -6.21 -13.90
C GLN A 125 2.29 -6.02 -14.70
N SER A 126 1.73 -4.82 -14.73
CA SER A 126 0.54 -4.52 -15.53
C SER A 126 0.79 -4.66 -17.03
N ARG A 127 1.96 -4.23 -17.53
CA ARG A 127 2.33 -4.40 -18.95
C ARG A 127 2.50 -5.88 -19.30
N GLN A 128 3.16 -6.65 -18.45
CA GLN A 128 3.32 -8.09 -18.66
C GLN A 128 1.96 -8.78 -18.77
N ARG A 129 1.04 -8.52 -17.83
CA ARG A 129 -0.32 -9.07 -17.87
C ARG A 129 -1.10 -8.66 -19.12
N GLN A 130 -0.87 -7.46 -19.65
CA GLN A 130 -1.50 -7.03 -20.91
C GLN A 130 -0.93 -7.76 -22.13
N ALA A 131 0.39 -7.97 -22.17
CA ALA A 131 1.04 -8.77 -23.21
C ALA A 131 0.52 -10.22 -23.21
N ASP A 132 0.49 -10.86 -22.04
CA ASP A 132 0.00 -12.24 -21.89
C ASP A 132 -1.46 -12.39 -22.35
N ARG A 133 -2.31 -11.41 -22.03
CA ARG A 133 -3.71 -11.39 -22.48
C ARG A 133 -3.82 -11.26 -23.99
N ARG A 134 -3.01 -10.39 -24.61
CA ARG A 134 -2.97 -10.21 -26.07
C ARG A 134 -2.53 -11.48 -26.78
N ASP A 135 -1.52 -12.16 -26.25
CA ASP A 135 -1.01 -13.41 -26.83
C ASP A 135 -2.03 -14.54 -26.72
N ARG A 136 -2.74 -14.65 -25.58
CA ARG A 136 -3.86 -15.59 -25.41
C ARG A 136 -4.98 -15.33 -26.42
N ALA A 137 -5.39 -14.08 -26.60
CA ALA A 137 -6.43 -13.71 -27.58
C ALA A 137 -5.99 -14.00 -29.02
N LYS A 138 -4.70 -13.81 -29.36
CA LYS A 138 -4.15 -14.14 -30.68
C LYS A 138 -4.16 -15.66 -30.94
N LYS A 139 -3.80 -16.48 -29.96
CA LYS A 139 -3.85 -17.95 -30.07
C LYS A 139 -5.28 -18.48 -30.24
N GLN A 140 -6.25 -17.90 -29.52
CA GLN A 140 -7.67 -18.28 -29.64
C GLN A 140 -8.25 -17.91 -31.01
N SER A 141 -7.90 -16.73 -31.55
CA SER A 141 -8.36 -16.30 -32.88
C SER A 141 -7.69 -17.04 -34.04
N SER A 142 -6.46 -17.55 -33.87
CA SER A 142 -5.81 -18.43 -34.85
C SER A 142 -6.32 -19.88 -34.81
N GLY A 143 -6.69 -20.38 -33.62
CA GLY A 143 -7.27 -21.73 -33.47
C GLY A 143 -8.68 -21.87 -34.06
N LEU A 144 -9.46 -20.79 -34.06
CA LEU A 144 -10.80 -20.75 -34.67
C LEU A 144 -10.79 -20.68 -36.22
N ARG A 145 -9.62 -20.52 -36.87
CA ARG A 145 -9.48 -20.57 -38.33
C ARG A 145 -8.94 -21.91 -38.86
N GLY A 146 -8.70 -22.88 -37.98
CA GLY A 146 -7.97 -24.12 -38.30
C GLY A 146 -8.79 -25.42 -38.41
N GLY A 147 -10.11 -25.40 -38.25
CA GLY A 147 -10.99 -26.54 -38.57
C GLY A 147 -12.32 -26.01 -39.11
N ASP A 148 -12.91 -26.47 -40.20
CA ASP A 148 -12.76 -27.68 -41.03
C ASP A 148 -12.56 -27.29 -42.51
N PRO A 149 -12.12 -28.22 -43.37
CA PRO A 149 -13.12 -28.99 -44.13
C PRO A 149 -12.70 -30.44 -44.39
N SER A 150 -13.55 -31.41 -44.02
CA SER A 150 -13.86 -32.61 -44.83
C SER A 150 -15.12 -33.27 -44.31
#